data_AF-A0A0E0L100-F1
#
_entry.id   AF-A0A0E0L100-F1
#
_cell.length_a   1.000
_cell.length_b   1.000
_cell.length_c   1.000
_cell.angle_alpha   90.00
_cell.angle_beta   90.00
_cell.angle_gamma   90.00
#
_symmetry.space_group_name_H-M   'P 1'
#
loop_
_entity.id
_entity.type
_entity.pdbx_description
1 polymer ?
#
loop_
_entity_poly.entity_id
_entity_poly.type
_entity_poly.pdbx_seq_one_letter_code
_entity_poly.pdbx_strand_id
1 'polypeptide(L)'
;MACTQEVAFGVNLIGNDGAAPVDEASLTGWAPVGSRTTLSTHVEQDPPAAMLPAVDGGREHRPSGRYVLAARRDGEEHGLRHAVPVGALVPRVTYRVAGWVAVHVQGGGGESSSEESHVVRVNLHVDGGGDGECRVIDCGAVCAGVAGGWVEIKGAFRLKETPRGATAVHVHGAPAGVGVKVMDLRVRKRDVVLKFSGGAAGLEATASISGASVRVVQMDNVFPLGTCINSSVIQDPNFVDFFTNNFDWAVFENELKWYWTEAQRGQLNYRDADALLDFCDRHGKPARGHCIFWAVDGSVQQWIKDLGRDDLASAVHGRLSGLLSRYAGRFPHYDVNNEMLHGRFYRDRLGDDAAALMFREAARLDPGAQLFVNDYNVECANDPNATPEKYMELIDALRRGGAAVGGVGIQGHVSNPSGEVICDALDKLATTGLPIWITELDVSEPDVSLRADDLEVVLREAYAHPAVAGVVLWGFMQGRMWRQDASLVDADGTVNEAGQRLVNLRREWTSDARGTIDGDGNFRFRGYHGTYVVQVTMATGKMLKTFTVDKGDTSLVLDMEI
;
A
#
# COMPACT_ATOMS: atom_id res chain seq x y z
N MET A 1 23.98 35.72 4.44
CA MET A 1 25.01 34.66 4.35
C MET A 1 24.81 33.70 5.50
N ALA A 2 24.26 32.53 5.23
CA ALA A 2 24.51 31.32 5.99
C ALA A 2 24.63 30.24 4.91
N CYS A 3 25.84 29.70 4.77
CA CYS A 3 26.19 28.69 3.80
C CYS A 3 25.30 27.46 4.04
N THR A 4 24.32 27.23 3.19
CA THR A 4 23.55 25.98 3.16
C THR A 4 24.51 24.90 2.69
N GLN A 5 25.07 24.17 3.64
CA GLN A 5 25.92 23.02 3.39
C GLN A 5 25.12 22.02 2.54
N GLU A 6 25.48 21.88 1.26
CA GLU A 6 24.92 20.86 0.37
C GLU A 6 25.28 19.49 0.94
N VAL A 7 24.28 18.78 1.46
CA VAL A 7 24.44 17.39 1.90
C VAL A 7 24.29 16.51 0.67
N ALA A 8 25.32 15.70 0.40
CA ALA A 8 25.42 14.80 -0.75
C ALA A 8 24.13 14.00 -1.04
N PHE A 9 23.71 14.04 -2.30
CA PHE A 9 22.43 13.55 -2.81
C PHE A 9 22.52 12.07 -3.23
N GLY A 10 21.43 11.30 -3.03
CA GLY A 10 21.31 9.90 -3.47
C GLY A 10 22.00 8.82 -2.61
N VAL A 11 22.45 9.14 -1.40
CA VAL A 11 23.16 8.17 -0.55
C VAL A 11 22.17 7.21 0.11
N ASN A 12 22.34 5.91 -0.12
CA ASN A 12 21.80 4.86 0.76
C ASN A 12 22.29 5.17 2.19
N LEU A 13 21.38 5.53 3.10
CA LEU A 13 21.71 5.85 4.49
C LEU A 13 22.44 4.70 5.20
N ILE A 14 22.14 3.48 4.76
CA ILE A 14 22.81 2.23 5.10
C ILE A 14 22.89 1.39 3.82
N GLY A 15 23.98 0.66 3.61
CA GLY A 15 24.12 -0.25 2.48
C GLY A 15 25.19 -1.30 2.75
N ASN A 16 24.97 -2.51 2.25
CA ASN A 16 26.04 -3.50 2.12
C ASN A 16 26.82 -3.16 0.85
N ASP A 17 28.04 -2.65 0.96
CA ASP A 17 28.86 -2.27 -0.19
C ASP A 17 29.17 -3.49 -1.07
N GLY A 18 28.42 -3.64 -2.17
CA GLY A 18 28.69 -4.62 -3.23
C GLY A 18 29.94 -4.31 -4.06
N ALA A 19 30.65 -3.21 -3.78
CA ALA A 19 31.83 -2.76 -4.50
C ALA A 19 33.15 -3.30 -3.94
N ALA A 20 33.15 -3.87 -2.72
CA ALA A 20 34.36 -4.48 -2.15
C ALA A 20 34.66 -5.85 -2.79
N PRO A 21 35.94 -6.23 -2.98
CA PRO A 21 36.34 -7.56 -3.46
C PRO A 21 35.67 -8.69 -2.66
N VAL A 22 35.44 -9.85 -3.29
CA VAL A 22 34.74 -11.01 -2.69
C VAL A 22 35.40 -11.48 -1.39
N ASP A 23 36.71 -11.28 -1.27
CA ASP A 23 37.52 -11.71 -0.12
C ASP A 23 37.48 -10.70 1.05
N GLU A 24 36.82 -9.55 0.88
CA GLU A 24 36.64 -8.50 1.89
C GLU A 24 35.15 -8.26 2.18
N ALA A 25 34.37 -9.31 2.46
CA ALA A 25 33.02 -9.18 2.98
C ALA A 25 33.06 -8.51 4.37
N SER A 26 33.13 -7.19 4.40
CA SER A 26 33.30 -6.39 5.60
C SER A 26 31.97 -6.22 6.33
N LEU A 27 31.99 -6.30 7.67
CA LEU A 27 30.90 -5.87 8.55
C LEU A 27 30.74 -4.33 8.59
N THR A 28 31.26 -3.60 7.59
CA THR A 28 31.35 -2.13 7.62
C THR A 28 29.99 -1.53 8.00
N GLY A 29 29.95 -0.84 9.14
CA GLY A 29 28.78 -0.14 9.64
C GLY A 29 27.78 -0.98 10.45
N TRP A 30 27.88 -2.32 10.44
CA TRP A 30 27.03 -3.20 11.24
C TRP A 30 27.63 -3.55 12.61
N ALA A 31 26.81 -3.48 13.66
CA ALA A 31 27.17 -3.83 15.02
C ALA A 31 26.12 -4.77 15.65
N PRO A 32 26.52 -5.72 16.51
CA PRO A 32 25.57 -6.57 17.22
C PRO A 32 24.75 -5.76 18.23
N VAL A 33 23.51 -6.17 18.42
CA VAL A 33 22.62 -5.72 19.50
C VAL A 33 22.35 -6.92 20.41
N GLY A 34 22.66 -6.78 21.69
CA GLY A 34 22.65 -7.88 22.67
C GLY A 34 24.06 -8.36 23.02
N SER A 35 24.30 -8.61 24.31
CA SER A 35 25.65 -8.91 24.84
C SER A 35 26.24 -10.22 24.34
N ARG A 36 25.39 -11.16 23.90
CA ARG A 36 25.81 -12.46 23.34
C ARG A 36 25.69 -12.55 21.82
N THR A 37 25.08 -11.55 21.18
CA THR A 37 24.85 -11.54 19.74
C THR A 37 26.17 -11.45 18.99
N THR A 38 26.34 -12.31 17.99
CA THR A 38 27.55 -12.38 17.15
C THR A 38 27.19 -12.10 15.70
N LEU A 39 28.01 -11.30 15.01
CA LEU A 39 27.84 -11.02 13.58
C LEU A 39 28.87 -11.77 12.74
N SER A 40 28.43 -12.25 11.58
CA SER A 40 29.30 -12.89 10.58
C SER A 40 28.82 -12.58 9.16
N THR A 41 29.74 -12.50 8.20
CA THR A 41 29.44 -12.27 6.78
C THR A 41 29.51 -13.56 5.99
N HIS A 42 28.66 -13.68 4.98
CA HIS A 42 28.47 -14.90 4.19
C HIS A 42 28.05 -14.58 2.76
N VAL A 43 28.11 -15.59 1.89
CA VAL A 43 27.64 -15.53 0.50
C VAL A 43 26.62 -16.64 0.27
N GLU A 44 25.46 -16.28 -0.24
CA GLU A 44 24.41 -17.15 -0.74
C GLU A 44 24.72 -17.55 -2.18
N GLN A 45 24.78 -18.86 -2.45
CA GLN A 45 25.15 -19.37 -3.78
C GLN A 45 24.01 -19.21 -4.79
N ASP A 46 22.77 -19.24 -4.32
CA ASP A 46 21.56 -19.06 -5.13
C ASP A 46 20.66 -17.97 -4.50
N PRO A 47 20.97 -16.68 -4.73
CA PRO A 47 20.16 -15.59 -4.21
C PRO A 47 18.74 -15.60 -4.82
N PRO A 48 17.73 -15.06 -4.11
CA PRO A 48 16.36 -15.07 -4.59
C PRO A 48 16.23 -14.28 -5.91
N ALA A 49 15.31 -14.71 -6.77
CA ALA A 49 14.92 -13.91 -7.93
C ALA A 49 14.23 -12.61 -7.46
N ALA A 50 14.43 -11.51 -8.17
CA ALA A 50 13.67 -10.28 -7.92
C ALA A 50 12.17 -10.59 -8.07
N MET A 51 11.37 -10.31 -7.04
CA MET A 51 9.97 -10.72 -6.92
C MET A 51 8.99 -9.95 -7.84
N LEU A 52 9.49 -9.12 -8.76
CA LEU A 52 8.65 -8.43 -9.76
C LEU A 52 9.27 -8.56 -11.16
N PRO A 53 8.50 -8.99 -12.18
CA PRO A 53 8.89 -8.76 -13.56
C PRO A 53 8.87 -7.25 -13.83
N ALA A 54 9.87 -6.77 -14.58
CA ALA A 54 9.89 -5.40 -15.07
C ALA A 54 8.67 -5.15 -15.95
N VAL A 55 7.83 -4.19 -15.56
CA VAL A 55 7.03 -3.46 -16.52
C VAL A 55 7.96 -2.40 -17.09
N ASP A 56 8.45 -2.70 -18.28
CA ASP A 56 9.29 -1.91 -19.17
C ASP A 56 10.82 -1.96 -18.98
N GLY A 57 11.51 -2.16 -20.11
CA GLY A 57 12.85 -2.69 -20.20
C GLY A 57 13.97 -1.83 -19.61
N GLY A 58 14.68 -2.37 -18.62
CA GLY A 58 15.94 -1.80 -18.15
C GLY A 58 16.55 -2.48 -16.92
N ARG A 59 17.26 -3.60 -17.13
CA ARG A 59 18.12 -4.37 -16.20
C ARG A 59 17.49 -4.80 -14.85
N GLU A 60 17.30 -6.11 -14.70
CA GLU A 60 17.03 -6.79 -13.42
C GLU A 60 18.03 -6.35 -12.34
N HIS A 61 17.53 -5.88 -11.19
CA HIS A 61 18.35 -5.79 -9.99
C HIS A 61 18.39 -7.17 -9.33
N ARG A 62 19.42 -7.97 -9.64
CA ARG A 62 19.65 -9.24 -8.94
C ARG A 62 20.22 -8.96 -7.54
N PRO A 63 19.72 -9.63 -6.48
CA PRO A 63 20.31 -9.53 -5.15
C PRO A 63 21.78 -9.96 -5.18
N SER A 64 22.59 -9.34 -4.32
CA SER A 64 24.05 -9.49 -4.33
C SER A 64 24.52 -10.88 -3.92
N GLY A 65 23.66 -11.63 -3.23
CA GLY A 65 24.02 -12.88 -2.56
C GLY A 65 24.85 -12.65 -1.29
N ARG A 66 25.27 -11.44 -0.95
CA ARG A 66 26.11 -11.18 0.24
C ARG A 66 25.23 -10.80 1.43
N TYR A 67 25.44 -11.47 2.57
CA TYR A 67 24.62 -11.22 3.76
C TYR A 67 25.39 -11.19 5.07
N VAL A 68 24.79 -10.52 6.06
CA VAL A 68 25.21 -10.51 7.46
C VAL A 68 24.26 -11.40 8.26
N LEU A 69 24.82 -12.29 9.08
CA LEU A 69 24.08 -13.12 10.04
C LEU A 69 24.31 -12.62 11.46
N ALA A 70 23.24 -12.28 12.16
CA ALA A 70 23.22 -12.11 13.61
C ALA A 70 22.78 -13.42 14.28
N ALA A 71 23.71 -14.10 14.94
CA ALA A 71 23.48 -15.36 15.65
C ALA A 71 23.65 -15.19 17.17
N ARG A 72 23.26 -16.21 17.96
CA ARG A 72 23.35 -16.23 19.44
C ARG A 72 22.58 -15.08 20.12
N ARG A 73 21.41 -14.77 19.58
CA ARG A 73 20.48 -13.78 20.14
C ARG A 73 19.79 -14.35 21.38
N ASP A 74 19.73 -13.57 22.46
CA ASP A 74 19.06 -13.97 23.72
C ASP A 74 17.61 -13.45 23.83
N GLY A 75 17.09 -12.77 22.80
CA GLY A 75 15.78 -12.09 22.83
C GLY A 75 15.37 -11.52 21.47
N GLU A 76 14.11 -11.12 21.34
CA GLU A 76 13.53 -10.58 20.10
C GLU A 76 14.05 -9.18 19.77
N GLU A 77 14.46 -8.42 20.78
CA GLU A 77 15.08 -7.10 20.70
C GLU A 77 16.55 -7.13 20.24
N HIS A 78 17.19 -8.31 20.32
CA HIS A 78 18.57 -8.51 19.91
C HIS A 78 18.67 -8.70 18.39
N GLY A 79 19.84 -8.45 17.80
CA GLY A 79 20.00 -8.52 16.35
C GLY A 79 21.20 -7.74 15.85
N LEU A 80 21.02 -7.02 14.75
CA LEU A 80 22.05 -6.20 14.14
C LEU A 80 21.56 -4.77 13.98
N ARG A 81 22.47 -3.81 14.16
CA ARG A 81 22.18 -2.39 13.92
C ARG A 81 23.21 -1.78 13.00
N HIS A 82 22.79 -0.80 12.23
CA HIS A 82 23.66 0.03 11.40
C HIS A 82 23.45 1.49 11.76
N ALA A 83 24.52 2.18 12.15
CA ALA A 83 24.45 3.59 12.50
C ALA A 83 24.04 4.43 11.26
N VAL A 84 23.16 5.39 11.46
CA VAL A 84 22.80 6.39 10.44
C VAL A 84 23.67 7.62 10.67
N PRO A 85 24.37 8.14 9.65
CA PRO A 85 25.21 9.32 9.83
C PRO A 85 24.43 10.52 10.37
N VAL A 86 25.03 11.25 11.32
CA VAL A 86 24.45 12.45 11.91
C VAL A 86 24.12 13.46 10.80
N GLY A 87 22.89 13.99 10.80
CA GLY A 87 22.42 14.94 9.79
C GLY A 87 21.96 14.32 8.47
N ALA A 88 22.07 13.00 8.27
CA ALA A 88 21.60 12.36 7.05
C ALA A 88 20.06 12.29 6.94
N LEU A 89 19.38 12.29 8.10
CA LEU A 89 17.94 12.28 8.23
C LEU A 89 17.37 13.69 8.25
N VAL A 90 16.68 14.02 7.17
CA VAL A 90 15.89 15.24 6.97
C VAL A 90 14.44 15.00 7.42
N PRO A 91 13.86 15.90 8.24
CA PRO A 91 12.47 15.83 8.65
C PRO A 91 11.51 15.92 7.46
N ARG A 92 10.33 15.34 7.61
CA ARG A 92 9.20 15.35 6.65
C ARG A 92 9.53 14.72 5.29
N VAL A 93 10.69 14.06 5.18
CA VAL A 93 11.05 13.22 4.04
C VAL A 93 10.69 11.77 4.34
N THR A 94 10.00 11.11 3.41
CA THR A 94 9.78 9.67 3.47
C THR A 94 11.03 8.92 3.01
N TYR A 95 11.54 8.05 3.87
CA TYR A 95 12.63 7.12 3.58
C TYR A 95 12.04 5.78 3.25
N ARG A 96 12.55 5.12 2.22
CA ARG A 96 12.19 3.73 1.92
C ARG A 96 13.20 2.79 2.54
N VAL A 97 12.69 1.72 3.13
CA VAL A 97 13.46 0.56 3.58
C VAL A 97 13.16 -0.57 2.61
N ALA A 98 14.20 -1.17 2.05
CA ALA A 98 14.07 -2.35 1.21
C ALA A 98 15.30 -3.24 1.37
N GLY A 99 15.12 -4.54 1.42
CA GLY A 99 16.19 -5.52 1.50
C GLY A 99 15.64 -6.94 1.55
N TRP A 100 16.52 -7.89 1.83
CA TRP A 100 16.17 -9.29 1.96
C TRP A 100 16.54 -9.77 3.35
N VAL A 101 15.63 -10.51 3.99
CA VAL A 101 15.83 -11.11 5.30
C VAL A 101 15.51 -12.60 5.26
N ALA A 102 16.16 -13.35 6.13
CA ALA A 102 15.86 -14.74 6.38
C ALA A 102 16.18 -15.07 7.84
N VAL A 103 15.64 -16.17 8.35
CA VAL A 103 15.93 -16.65 9.70
C VAL A 103 16.75 -17.94 9.63
N HIS A 104 17.54 -18.21 10.66
CA HIS A 104 18.42 -19.38 10.72
C HIS A 104 18.47 -19.97 12.12
N VAL A 105 18.14 -21.25 12.27
CA VAL A 105 18.26 -21.99 13.54
C VAL A 105 19.56 -22.78 13.53
N GLN A 106 20.45 -22.55 14.50
CA GLN A 106 21.71 -23.28 14.63
C GLN A 106 21.48 -24.61 15.35
N GLY A 107 21.59 -25.74 14.63
CA GLY A 107 21.85 -27.07 15.17
C GLY A 107 20.86 -27.61 16.21
N GLY A 108 19.80 -28.27 15.74
CA GLY A 108 18.99 -29.20 16.54
C GLY A 108 18.65 -30.43 15.69
N GLY A 109 19.21 -31.60 16.03
CA GLY A 109 18.88 -32.89 15.42
C GLY A 109 17.53 -33.45 15.86
N GLY A 110 16.52 -32.60 15.94
CA GLY A 110 15.12 -32.97 16.16
C GLY A 110 14.29 -32.32 15.06
N GLU A 111 13.28 -33.03 14.56
CA GLU A 111 12.39 -32.60 13.48
C GLU A 111 11.77 -31.22 13.80
N SER A 112 12.41 -30.14 13.32
CA SER A 112 11.77 -28.82 13.26
C SER A 112 10.71 -28.90 12.17
N SER A 113 9.44 -28.74 12.54
CA SER A 113 8.33 -28.69 11.58
C SER A 113 8.63 -27.64 10.51
N SER A 114 8.50 -28.02 9.24
CA SER A 114 8.75 -27.21 8.05
C SER A 114 7.89 -25.93 7.91
N GLU A 115 7.09 -25.60 8.92
CA GLU A 115 6.09 -24.51 8.93
C GLU A 115 6.43 -23.38 9.92
N GLU A 116 7.52 -23.49 10.71
CA GLU A 116 7.86 -22.46 11.69
C GLU A 116 8.31 -21.16 10.98
N SER A 117 7.72 -20.03 11.34
CA SER A 117 8.05 -18.71 10.81
C SER A 117 8.17 -17.69 11.93
N HIS A 118 9.03 -16.70 11.74
CA HIS A 118 9.30 -15.67 12.74
C HIS A 118 9.27 -14.27 12.10
N VAL A 119 8.75 -13.31 12.85
CA VAL A 119 8.72 -11.92 12.42
C VAL A 119 10.14 -11.35 12.44
N VAL A 120 10.56 -10.73 11.35
CA VAL A 120 11.76 -9.90 11.26
C VAL A 120 11.32 -8.46 11.05
N ARG A 121 11.78 -7.55 11.91
CA ARG A 121 11.44 -6.12 11.92
C ARG A 121 12.64 -5.29 11.55
N VAL A 122 12.41 -4.17 10.87
CA VAL A 122 13.37 -3.09 10.68
C VAL A 122 12.85 -1.84 11.37
N ASN A 123 13.58 -1.38 12.38
CA ASN A 123 13.20 -0.22 13.19
C ASN A 123 14.29 0.85 13.13
N LEU A 124 13.90 2.12 13.22
CA LEU A 124 14.82 3.23 13.44
C LEU A 124 14.81 3.58 14.93
N HIS A 125 15.95 3.38 15.57
CA HIS A 125 16.16 3.79 16.96
C HIS A 125 16.81 5.17 16.97
N VAL A 126 16.17 6.11 17.66
CA VAL A 126 16.67 7.45 17.90
C VAL A 126 16.87 7.60 19.40
N ASP A 127 18.12 7.73 19.83
CA ASP A 127 18.40 8.04 21.22
C ASP A 127 17.75 9.39 21.56
N GLY A 128 16.88 9.41 22.57
CA GLY A 128 16.42 10.66 23.17
C GLY A 128 17.63 11.39 23.73
N GLY A 129 17.60 12.72 23.75
CA GLY A 129 18.65 13.51 24.38
C GLY A 129 18.70 13.27 25.89
N GLY A 130 19.02 14.32 26.65
CA GLY A 130 19.17 14.26 28.12
C GLY A 130 17.95 13.74 28.92
N ASP A 131 16.85 13.43 28.23
CA ASP A 131 15.58 12.86 28.66
C ASP A 131 15.63 11.33 28.86
N GLY A 132 16.62 10.64 28.28
CA GLY A 132 16.91 9.22 28.54
C GLY A 132 16.04 8.16 27.85
N GLU A 133 14.95 8.53 27.17
CA GLU A 133 14.10 7.57 26.42
C GLU A 133 14.54 7.41 24.95
N CYS A 134 14.82 6.17 24.53
CA CYS A 134 15.06 5.84 23.13
C CYS A 134 13.72 5.77 22.38
N ARG A 135 13.56 6.61 21.35
CA ARG A 135 12.39 6.59 20.48
C ARG A 135 12.59 5.54 19.38
N VAL A 136 11.67 4.58 19.30
CA VAL A 136 11.64 3.56 18.26
C VAL A 136 10.61 3.96 17.21
N ILE A 137 10.95 3.81 15.93
CA ILE A 137 10.06 4.07 14.79
C ILE A 137 10.07 2.83 13.91
N ASP A 138 8.91 2.23 13.71
CA ASP A 138 8.78 1.09 12.82
C ASP A 138 9.02 1.51 11.37
N CYS A 139 9.83 0.74 10.66
CA CYS A 139 10.23 1.02 9.29
C CYS A 139 9.87 -0.10 8.30
N GLY A 140 9.28 -1.20 8.78
CA GLY A 140 8.79 -2.34 8.03
C GLY A 140 9.03 -3.67 8.75
N ALA A 141 8.13 -4.64 8.60
CA ALA A 141 8.30 -5.99 9.11
C ALA A 141 7.89 -7.05 8.08
N VAL A 142 8.36 -8.29 8.26
CA VAL A 142 7.93 -9.44 7.46
C VAL A 142 8.09 -10.74 8.23
N CYS A 143 7.22 -11.72 7.98
CA CYS A 143 7.40 -13.08 8.50
C CYS A 143 8.36 -13.87 7.60
N ALA A 144 9.46 -14.37 8.18
CA ALA A 144 10.42 -15.23 7.49
C ALA A 144 10.30 -16.67 8.01
N GLY A 145 10.11 -17.63 7.09
CA GLY A 145 10.06 -19.05 7.43
C GLY A 145 11.44 -19.63 7.76
N VAL A 146 11.52 -20.58 8.70
CA VAL A 146 12.75 -21.30 9.07
C VAL A 146 13.19 -22.28 7.97
N ALA A 147 12.23 -22.92 7.30
CA ALA A 147 12.46 -23.68 6.06
C ALA A 147 12.34 -22.79 4.80
N GLY A 148 11.84 -21.56 4.97
CA GLY A 148 11.65 -20.58 3.90
C GLY A 148 12.97 -19.91 3.54
N GLY A 149 13.19 -19.72 2.24
CA GLY A 149 14.33 -18.96 1.74
C GLY A 149 14.26 -17.47 2.11
N TRP A 150 15.02 -16.67 1.38
CA TRP A 150 15.00 -15.22 1.52
C TRP A 150 13.63 -14.61 1.23
N VAL A 151 13.17 -13.73 2.12
CA VAL A 151 11.96 -12.93 1.94
C VAL A 151 12.34 -11.47 1.81
N GLU A 152 11.69 -10.75 0.91
CA GLU A 152 11.91 -9.32 0.73
C GLU A 152 11.21 -8.54 1.86
N ILE A 153 11.96 -7.73 2.58
CA ILE A 153 11.41 -6.77 3.55
C ILE A 153 11.30 -5.40 2.90
N LYS A 154 10.12 -4.79 2.99
CA LYS A 154 9.84 -3.45 2.49
C LYS A 154 9.17 -2.63 3.59
N GLY A 155 9.44 -1.34 3.57
CA GLY A 155 8.67 -0.40 4.37
C GLY A 155 9.14 1.02 4.14
N ALA A 156 8.62 1.92 4.95
CA ALA A 156 8.98 3.33 4.88
C ALA A 156 8.81 3.98 6.24
N PHE A 157 9.51 5.08 6.47
CA PHE A 157 9.30 5.90 7.65
C PHE A 157 9.48 7.38 7.32
N ARG A 158 8.91 8.24 8.17
CA ARG A 158 9.04 9.70 8.09
C ARG A 158 9.22 10.29 9.49
N LEU A 159 10.20 11.17 9.64
CA LEU A 159 10.46 11.87 10.89
C LEU A 159 9.76 13.23 10.92
N LYS A 160 9.10 13.58 12.02
CA LYS A 160 8.49 14.93 12.18
C LYS A 160 9.55 16.02 12.38
N GLU A 161 10.63 15.69 13.07
CA GLU A 161 11.72 16.58 13.47
C GLU A 161 13.08 15.91 13.25
N THR A 162 14.15 16.71 13.30
CA THR A 162 15.51 16.19 13.14
C THR A 162 15.89 15.42 14.41
N PRO A 163 16.37 14.17 14.30
CA PRO A 163 16.87 13.42 15.44
C PRO A 163 17.94 14.20 16.19
N ARG A 164 17.79 14.33 17.51
CA ARG A 164 18.76 15.06 18.36
C ARG A 164 19.85 14.15 18.93
N GLY A 165 19.60 12.84 19.00
CA GLY A 165 20.56 11.84 19.45
C GLY A 165 21.07 10.92 18.34
N ALA A 166 21.91 9.96 18.73
CA ALA A 166 22.42 8.95 17.81
C ALA A 166 21.25 8.16 17.22
N THR A 167 21.35 7.85 15.93
CA THR A 167 20.29 7.16 15.20
C THR A 167 20.86 5.92 14.53
N ALA A 168 20.15 4.80 14.63
CA ALA A 168 20.55 3.55 14.00
C ALA A 168 19.35 2.79 13.45
N VAL A 169 19.55 2.11 12.33
CA VAL A 169 18.59 1.14 11.81
C VAL A 169 18.87 -0.20 12.48
N HIS A 170 17.86 -0.80 13.08
CA HIS A 170 17.91 -2.06 13.80
C HIS A 170 17.14 -3.12 13.02
N VAL A 171 17.70 -4.31 12.89
CA VAL A 171 17.02 -5.48 12.34
C VAL A 171 16.94 -6.56 13.41
N HIS A 172 15.72 -6.90 13.81
CA HIS A 172 15.46 -7.77 14.96
C HIS A 172 14.11 -8.51 14.81
N GLY A 173 13.52 -9.06 15.88
CA GLY A 173 12.16 -9.63 15.89
C GLY A 173 12.08 -11.15 16.08
N ALA A 174 13.09 -11.91 15.64
CA ALA A 174 13.08 -13.37 15.80
C ALA A 174 13.37 -13.78 17.26
N PRO A 175 12.76 -14.88 17.77
CA PRO A 175 12.97 -15.34 19.15
C PRO A 175 14.42 -15.62 19.53
N ALA A 176 14.67 -15.76 20.84
CA ALA A 176 15.96 -16.18 21.36
C ALA A 176 16.42 -17.50 20.71
N GLY A 177 17.69 -17.58 20.34
CA GLY A 177 18.27 -18.74 19.64
C GLY A 177 18.09 -18.75 18.11
N VAL A 178 17.16 -17.95 17.56
CA VAL A 178 16.95 -17.84 16.11
C VAL A 178 17.83 -16.71 15.56
N GLY A 179 18.69 -17.04 14.60
CA GLY A 179 19.53 -16.08 13.89
C GLY A 179 18.75 -15.31 12.84
N VAL A 180 19.17 -14.07 12.57
CA VAL A 180 18.59 -13.21 11.51
C VAL A 180 19.66 -12.90 10.47
N LYS A 181 19.36 -13.21 9.21
CA LYS A 181 20.18 -12.93 8.02
C LYS A 181 19.65 -11.68 7.33
N VAL A 182 20.53 -10.80 6.88
CA VAL A 182 20.19 -9.55 6.17
C VAL A 182 21.08 -9.38 4.94
N MET A 183 20.45 -9.19 3.78
CA MET A 183 21.08 -8.97 2.48
C MET A 183 20.53 -7.70 1.83
N ASP A 184 21.41 -6.90 1.25
CA ASP A 184 21.09 -5.69 0.48
C ASP A 184 20.10 -4.72 1.16
N LEU A 185 20.09 -4.65 2.50
CA LEU A 185 19.23 -3.70 3.19
C LEU A 185 19.68 -2.27 2.89
N ARG A 186 18.73 -1.49 2.38
CA ARG A 186 18.90 -0.10 2.00
C ARG A 186 17.84 0.71 2.70
N VAL A 187 18.28 1.76 3.39
CA VAL A 187 17.41 2.87 3.76
C VAL A 187 17.76 4.02 2.85
N ARG A 188 16.88 4.40 1.93
CA ARG A 188 17.22 5.41 0.94
C ARG A 188 16.10 6.38 0.66
N LYS A 189 16.54 7.53 0.19
CA LYS A 189 15.72 8.52 -0.48
C LYS A 189 15.65 8.14 -1.95
N ARG A 190 14.46 8.11 -2.58
CA ARG A 190 14.36 7.94 -4.03
C ARG A 190 14.26 9.32 -4.67
N ASP A 191 15.23 9.64 -5.53
CA ASP A 191 15.27 10.92 -6.25
C ASP A 191 14.73 10.75 -7.68
N VAL A 192 14.14 11.83 -8.20
CA VAL A 192 13.87 12.01 -9.63
C VAL A 192 14.87 13.03 -10.16
N VAL A 193 15.61 12.65 -11.20
CA VAL A 193 16.64 13.45 -11.84
C VAL A 193 16.17 13.82 -13.24
N LEU A 194 15.91 15.11 -13.45
CA LEU A 194 15.60 15.67 -14.76
C LEU A 194 16.91 16.11 -15.40
N LYS A 195 17.30 15.46 -16.51
CA LYS A 195 18.51 15.78 -17.27
C LYS A 195 18.14 16.70 -18.42
N PHE A 196 18.57 17.96 -18.34
CA PHE A 196 18.35 18.89 -19.42
C PHE A 196 19.54 18.87 -20.38
N SER A 197 19.27 18.52 -21.62
CA SER A 197 20.25 18.60 -22.70
C SER A 197 19.74 19.59 -23.75
N GLY A 198 20.61 20.49 -24.21
CA GLY A 198 20.31 21.28 -25.40
C GLY A 198 20.46 20.38 -26.62
N GLY A 199 19.47 20.37 -27.51
CA GLY A 199 19.50 19.50 -28.70
C GLY A 199 20.79 19.61 -29.53
N ALA A 200 21.27 18.48 -30.07
CA ALA A 200 22.34 18.24 -31.06
C ALA A 200 23.69 19.02 -30.99
N ALA A 201 23.86 20.01 -30.12
CA ALA A 201 25.10 20.72 -29.88
C ALA A 201 25.53 20.41 -28.45
N GLY A 202 26.71 19.78 -28.30
CA GLY A 202 27.25 19.27 -27.04
C GLY A 202 27.51 20.35 -25.96
N LEU A 203 28.49 20.08 -25.07
CA LEU A 203 28.89 20.80 -23.85
C LEU A 203 28.71 22.35 -23.77
N GLU A 204 28.64 23.07 -24.88
CA GLU A 204 28.32 24.50 -24.93
C GLU A 204 26.84 24.82 -24.59
N ALA A 205 25.89 23.94 -24.94
CA ALA A 205 24.47 24.16 -24.64
C ALA A 205 24.13 23.95 -23.16
N THR A 206 24.81 23.01 -22.48
CA THR A 206 24.68 22.77 -21.03
C THR A 206 25.14 23.97 -20.20
N ALA A 207 26.17 24.69 -20.65
CA ALA A 207 26.63 25.94 -20.01
C ALA A 207 25.59 27.08 -20.14
N SER A 208 24.78 27.08 -21.21
CA SER A 208 23.76 28.11 -21.46
C SER A 208 22.48 27.95 -20.63
N ILE A 209 22.22 26.76 -20.08
CA ILE A 209 21.00 26.46 -19.30
C ILE A 209 21.26 26.32 -17.80
N SER A 210 22.53 26.20 -17.38
CA SER A 210 22.90 26.18 -15.97
C SER A 210 22.42 27.46 -15.27
N GLY A 211 21.82 27.33 -14.09
CA GLY A 211 21.21 28.44 -13.36
C GLY A 211 19.81 28.84 -13.83
N ALA A 212 19.26 28.24 -14.91
CA ALA A 212 17.87 28.44 -15.30
C ALA A 212 16.93 27.96 -14.18
N SER A 213 15.85 28.70 -13.93
CA SER A 213 14.90 28.36 -12.86
C SER A 213 13.98 27.23 -13.28
N VAL A 214 13.83 26.24 -12.41
CA VAL A 214 12.96 25.07 -12.59
C VAL A 214 11.86 25.09 -11.54
N ARG A 215 10.62 24.82 -11.96
CA ARG A 215 9.50 24.48 -11.09
C ARG A 215 8.85 23.20 -11.58
N VAL A 216 8.73 22.21 -10.71
CA VAL A 216 8.06 20.95 -10.95
C VAL A 216 6.79 20.91 -10.11
N VAL A 217 5.65 20.69 -10.74
CA VAL A 217 4.34 20.61 -10.07
C VAL A 217 3.70 19.28 -10.42
N GLN A 218 3.29 18.54 -9.41
CA GLN A 218 2.49 17.34 -9.59
C GLN A 218 1.07 17.73 -10.03
N MET A 219 0.61 17.14 -11.12
CA MET A 219 -0.72 17.34 -11.69
C MET A 219 -1.73 16.34 -11.13
N ASP A 220 -1.29 15.12 -10.89
CA ASP A 220 -2.14 14.04 -10.42
C ASP A 220 -1.38 13.10 -9.48
N ASN A 221 -2.05 12.60 -8.45
CA ASN A 221 -1.53 11.57 -7.55
C ASN A 221 -2.17 10.24 -7.91
N VAL A 222 -1.34 9.26 -8.25
CA VAL A 222 -1.81 7.93 -8.70
C VAL A 222 -2.45 7.11 -7.56
N PHE A 223 -2.27 7.49 -6.29
CA PHE A 223 -2.89 6.78 -5.17
C PHE A 223 -4.42 6.95 -5.18
N PRO A 224 -5.20 5.89 -5.50
CA PRO A 224 -6.63 5.98 -5.62
C PRO A 224 -7.30 6.29 -4.29
N LEU A 225 -8.12 7.34 -4.28
CA LEU A 225 -9.01 7.67 -3.17
C LEU A 225 -10.44 7.74 -3.69
N GLY A 226 -11.33 6.89 -3.21
CA GLY A 226 -12.73 6.84 -3.64
C GLY A 226 -13.73 7.04 -2.51
N THR A 227 -15.02 7.05 -2.87
CA THR A 227 -16.09 7.00 -1.88
C THR A 227 -17.35 6.30 -2.40
N CYS A 228 -18.20 5.89 -1.47
CA CYS A 228 -19.49 5.30 -1.72
C CYS A 228 -20.51 6.34 -2.21
N ILE A 229 -21.26 5.97 -3.25
CA ILE A 229 -22.35 6.75 -3.83
C ILE A 229 -23.61 5.89 -3.91
N ASN A 230 -24.76 6.55 -3.92
CA ASN A 230 -26.06 5.93 -4.12
C ASN A 230 -26.97 6.89 -4.91
N SER A 231 -28.12 6.39 -5.34
CA SER A 231 -29.06 7.14 -6.21
C SER A 231 -29.58 8.44 -5.59
N SER A 232 -29.60 8.54 -4.26
CA SER A 232 -30.08 9.72 -3.52
C SER A 232 -29.01 10.80 -3.40
N VAL A 233 -27.78 10.43 -3.02
CA VAL A 233 -26.71 11.40 -2.77
C VAL A 233 -26.20 12.07 -4.05
N ILE A 234 -26.27 11.39 -5.20
CA ILE A 234 -25.90 12.00 -6.49
C ILE A 234 -26.88 13.09 -6.96
N GLN A 235 -28.01 13.27 -6.27
CA GLN A 235 -28.95 14.38 -6.52
C GLN A 235 -28.63 15.63 -5.69
N ASP A 236 -27.76 15.51 -4.69
CA ASP A 236 -27.37 16.60 -3.81
C ASP A 236 -26.16 17.36 -4.39
N PRO A 237 -26.31 18.64 -4.78
CA PRO A 237 -25.20 19.41 -5.35
C PRO A 237 -23.99 19.51 -4.41
N ASN A 238 -24.19 19.61 -3.10
CA ASN A 238 -23.08 19.70 -2.14
C ASN A 238 -22.30 18.38 -2.09
N PHE A 239 -23.00 17.26 -2.17
CA PHE A 239 -22.37 15.95 -2.27
C PHE A 239 -21.57 15.83 -3.56
N VAL A 240 -22.17 16.18 -4.71
CA VAL A 240 -21.52 16.07 -6.03
C VAL A 240 -20.29 16.99 -6.10
N ASP A 241 -20.38 18.21 -5.60
CA ASP A 241 -19.26 19.15 -5.57
C ASP A 241 -18.11 18.61 -4.69
N PHE A 242 -18.39 18.09 -3.50
CA PHE A 242 -17.34 17.49 -2.67
C PHE A 242 -16.76 16.21 -3.29
N PHE A 243 -17.61 15.36 -3.87
CA PHE A 243 -17.23 14.12 -4.55
C PHE A 243 -16.24 14.37 -5.68
N THR A 244 -16.63 15.22 -6.63
CA THR A 244 -15.85 15.46 -7.86
C THR A 244 -14.50 16.12 -7.60
N ASN A 245 -14.39 16.94 -6.54
CA ASN A 245 -13.17 17.64 -6.18
C ASN A 245 -12.19 16.80 -5.34
N ASN A 246 -12.68 15.81 -4.57
CA ASN A 246 -11.86 15.14 -3.56
C ASN A 246 -11.67 13.63 -3.78
N PHE A 247 -12.46 13.00 -4.64
CA PHE A 247 -12.41 11.56 -4.87
C PHE A 247 -12.24 11.23 -6.36
N ASP A 248 -11.52 10.15 -6.62
CA ASP A 248 -11.11 9.64 -7.92
C ASP A 248 -11.87 8.37 -8.30
N TRP A 249 -12.40 7.64 -7.31
CA TRP A 249 -13.15 6.39 -7.50
C TRP A 249 -14.53 6.42 -6.84
N ALA A 250 -15.44 5.60 -7.36
CA ALA A 250 -16.75 5.36 -6.76
C ALA A 250 -16.93 3.88 -6.35
N VAL A 251 -17.85 3.64 -5.43
CA VAL A 251 -18.45 2.32 -5.18
C VAL A 251 -19.95 2.53 -4.93
N PHE A 252 -20.79 1.57 -5.31
CA PHE A 252 -22.23 1.70 -5.10
C PHE A 252 -22.62 1.08 -3.78
N GLU A 253 -23.44 1.79 -2.99
CA GLU A 253 -23.78 1.37 -1.63
C GLU A 253 -24.58 0.06 -1.61
N ASN A 254 -25.59 -0.02 -2.48
CA ASN A 254 -26.51 -1.15 -2.54
C ASN A 254 -26.84 -1.59 -3.97
N GLU A 255 -26.68 -0.70 -4.95
CA GLU A 255 -27.33 -0.80 -6.25
C GLU A 255 -26.88 -1.98 -7.11
N LEU A 256 -25.76 -2.61 -6.76
CA LEU A 256 -25.30 -3.86 -7.37
C LEU A 256 -25.57 -5.11 -6.54
N LYS A 257 -25.88 -4.99 -5.24
CA LYS A 257 -26.09 -6.16 -4.37
C LYS A 257 -27.27 -7.01 -4.88
N TRP A 258 -27.21 -8.31 -4.64
CA TRP A 258 -28.20 -9.24 -5.22
C TRP A 258 -29.62 -8.93 -4.75
N TYR A 259 -29.82 -8.59 -3.48
CA TYR A 259 -31.14 -8.20 -2.99
C TYR A 259 -31.69 -6.91 -3.61
N TRP A 260 -30.82 -6.02 -4.10
CA TRP A 260 -31.24 -4.79 -4.77
C TRP A 260 -31.65 -5.04 -6.22
N THR A 261 -30.84 -5.84 -6.91
CA THR A 261 -31.00 -6.12 -8.34
C THR A 261 -31.98 -7.25 -8.63
N GLU A 262 -32.27 -8.12 -7.67
CA GLU A 262 -33.24 -9.22 -7.77
C GLU A 262 -33.87 -9.51 -6.39
N ALA A 263 -34.64 -8.54 -5.88
CA ALA A 263 -35.37 -8.70 -4.61
C ALA A 263 -36.35 -9.88 -4.63
N GLN A 264 -36.97 -10.12 -5.79
CA GLN A 264 -37.87 -11.25 -6.05
C GLN A 264 -37.37 -12.04 -7.27
N ARG A 265 -37.44 -13.37 -7.20
CA ARG A 265 -36.95 -14.27 -8.25
C ARG A 265 -37.48 -13.87 -9.63
N GLY A 266 -36.55 -13.65 -10.58
CA GLY A 266 -36.87 -13.29 -11.96
C GLY A 266 -37.29 -11.83 -12.19
N GLN A 267 -37.37 -11.00 -11.15
CA GLN A 267 -37.65 -9.57 -11.27
C GLN A 267 -36.35 -8.77 -11.17
N LEU A 268 -35.60 -8.76 -12.28
CA LEU A 268 -34.34 -8.04 -12.37
C LEU A 268 -34.56 -6.53 -12.50
N ASN A 269 -33.87 -5.73 -11.69
CA ASN A 269 -33.84 -4.28 -11.80
C ASN A 269 -32.40 -3.74 -11.70
N TYR A 270 -31.90 -3.21 -12.81
CA TYR A 270 -30.56 -2.64 -12.91
C TYR A 270 -30.55 -1.12 -13.08
N ARG A 271 -31.73 -0.47 -13.08
CA ARG A 271 -31.89 0.95 -13.40
C ARG A 271 -30.98 1.84 -12.57
N ASP A 272 -30.89 1.57 -11.27
CA ASP A 272 -30.16 2.42 -10.33
C ASP A 272 -28.64 2.25 -10.52
N ALA A 273 -28.15 1.03 -10.74
CA ALA A 273 -26.76 0.76 -11.08
C ALA A 273 -26.36 1.35 -12.44
N ASP A 274 -27.23 1.26 -13.45
CA ASP A 274 -27.01 1.88 -14.76
C ASP A 274 -26.89 3.41 -14.63
N ALA A 275 -27.79 4.04 -13.85
CA ALA A 275 -27.76 5.49 -13.63
C ALA A 275 -26.52 5.97 -12.87
N LEU A 276 -26.03 5.18 -11.91
CA LEU A 276 -24.79 5.48 -11.18
C LEU A 276 -23.55 5.29 -12.06
N LEU A 277 -23.51 4.26 -12.92
CA LEU A 277 -22.45 4.12 -13.91
C LEU A 277 -22.42 5.31 -14.87
N ASP A 278 -23.58 5.74 -15.38
CA ASP A 278 -23.67 6.92 -16.23
C ASP A 278 -23.19 8.19 -15.52
N PHE A 279 -23.48 8.33 -14.22
CA PHE A 279 -22.95 9.41 -13.40
C PHE A 279 -21.41 9.36 -13.31
N CYS A 280 -20.87 8.19 -12.99
CA CYS A 280 -19.43 7.94 -12.94
C CYS A 280 -18.74 8.26 -14.27
N ASP A 281 -19.31 7.81 -15.40
CA ASP A 281 -18.76 8.04 -16.74
C ASP A 281 -18.73 9.54 -17.09
N ARG A 282 -19.78 10.30 -16.77
CA ARG A 282 -19.83 11.76 -16.99
C ARG A 282 -18.75 12.51 -16.21
N HIS A 283 -18.36 12.00 -15.05
CA HIS A 283 -17.32 12.59 -14.20
C HIS A 283 -15.94 11.95 -14.36
N GLY A 284 -15.80 10.96 -15.25
CA GLY A 284 -14.55 10.24 -15.48
C GLY A 284 -14.05 9.48 -14.25
N LYS A 285 -14.97 8.94 -13.43
CA LYS A 285 -14.64 8.24 -12.18
C LYS A 285 -14.87 6.73 -12.35
N PRO A 286 -13.84 5.87 -12.32
CA PRO A 286 -14.06 4.42 -12.29
C PRO A 286 -14.86 4.01 -11.04
N ALA A 287 -15.65 2.94 -11.18
CA ALA A 287 -16.45 2.39 -10.10
C ALA A 287 -16.01 0.97 -9.75
N ARG A 288 -16.00 0.62 -8.45
CA ARG A 288 -15.88 -0.77 -7.99
C ARG A 288 -17.26 -1.45 -7.95
N GLY A 289 -17.31 -2.67 -8.46
CA GLY A 289 -18.49 -3.52 -8.44
C GLY A 289 -18.65 -4.19 -7.08
N HIS A 290 -19.39 -3.56 -6.18
CA HIS A 290 -19.70 -4.09 -4.86
C HIS A 290 -21.20 -4.44 -4.74
N CYS A 291 -21.58 -5.70 -4.60
CA CYS A 291 -20.79 -6.93 -4.72
C CYS A 291 -21.58 -7.97 -5.52
N ILE A 292 -20.92 -9.01 -6.03
CA ILE A 292 -21.63 -10.04 -6.81
C ILE A 292 -22.49 -10.91 -5.89
N PHE A 293 -21.88 -11.39 -4.80
CA PHE A 293 -22.48 -12.18 -3.73
C PHE A 293 -22.09 -11.63 -2.35
N TRP A 294 -22.91 -11.94 -1.34
CA TRP A 294 -22.62 -11.65 0.07
C TRP A 294 -22.92 -12.89 0.90
N ALA A 295 -21.91 -13.39 1.62
CA ALA A 295 -21.96 -14.70 2.28
C ALA A 295 -22.76 -14.72 3.60
N VAL A 296 -23.08 -13.56 4.15
CA VAL A 296 -23.81 -13.40 5.42
C VAL A 296 -25.29 -13.71 5.21
N ASP A 297 -25.84 -14.66 5.98
CA ASP A 297 -27.22 -15.12 5.81
C ASP A 297 -28.24 -13.97 5.90
N GLY A 298 -28.02 -13.00 6.78
CA GLY A 298 -28.90 -11.82 6.92
C GLY A 298 -29.05 -10.99 5.63
N SER A 299 -28.07 -11.06 4.73
CA SER A 299 -28.05 -10.29 3.48
C SER A 299 -28.57 -11.07 2.27
N VAL A 300 -28.96 -12.34 2.45
CA VAL A 300 -29.50 -13.19 1.39
C VAL A 300 -31.03 -13.11 1.35
N GLN A 301 -31.59 -12.96 0.16
CA GLN A 301 -33.05 -12.85 -0.04
C GLN A 301 -33.77 -14.14 0.37
N GLN A 302 -34.98 -14.03 0.90
CA GLN A 302 -35.77 -15.20 1.33
C GLN A 302 -35.97 -16.23 0.21
N TRP A 303 -36.26 -15.76 -1.02
CA TRP A 303 -36.47 -16.67 -2.14
C TRP A 303 -35.22 -17.48 -2.52
N ILE A 304 -34.02 -16.99 -2.22
CA ILE A 304 -32.75 -17.74 -2.37
C ILE A 304 -32.59 -18.75 -1.23
N LYS A 305 -32.92 -18.34 0.00
CA LYS A 305 -32.87 -19.20 1.19
C LYS A 305 -33.78 -20.42 1.07
N ASP A 306 -34.90 -20.27 0.38
CA ASP A 306 -35.90 -21.32 0.17
C ASP A 306 -35.51 -22.34 -0.92
N LEU A 307 -34.43 -22.09 -1.68
CA LEU A 307 -33.99 -23.00 -2.73
C LEU A 307 -33.29 -24.23 -2.16
N GLY A 308 -33.57 -25.39 -2.78
CA GLY A 308 -32.74 -26.58 -2.66
C GLY A 308 -31.38 -26.40 -3.34
N ARG A 309 -30.45 -27.32 -3.08
CA ARG A 309 -29.05 -27.23 -3.54
C ARG A 309 -28.92 -26.99 -5.05
N ASP A 310 -29.63 -27.75 -5.89
CA ASP A 310 -29.50 -27.67 -7.35
C ASP A 310 -30.10 -26.39 -7.92
N ASP A 311 -31.24 -25.95 -7.37
CA ASP A 311 -31.85 -24.66 -7.73
C ASP A 311 -30.99 -23.48 -7.29
N LEU A 312 -30.37 -23.57 -6.10
CA LEU A 312 -29.43 -22.56 -5.61
C LEU A 312 -28.18 -22.48 -6.50
N ALA A 313 -27.61 -23.62 -6.89
CA ALA A 313 -26.48 -23.67 -7.82
C ALA A 313 -26.85 -23.02 -9.15
N SER A 314 -28.05 -23.29 -9.65
CA SER A 314 -28.59 -22.67 -10.88
C SER A 314 -28.78 -21.16 -10.71
N ALA A 315 -29.28 -20.70 -9.57
CA ALA A 315 -29.44 -19.28 -9.26
C ALA A 315 -28.09 -18.55 -9.17
N VAL A 316 -27.09 -19.15 -8.52
CA VAL A 316 -25.71 -18.62 -8.46
C VAL A 316 -25.11 -18.49 -9.87
N HIS A 317 -25.27 -19.50 -10.72
CA HIS A 317 -24.81 -19.43 -12.11
C HIS A 317 -25.56 -18.36 -12.92
N GLY A 318 -26.87 -18.24 -12.71
CA GLY A 318 -27.70 -17.21 -13.34
C GLY A 318 -27.27 -15.80 -12.92
N ARG A 319 -26.94 -15.60 -11.64
CA ARG A 319 -26.43 -14.35 -11.09
C ARG A 319 -25.09 -13.96 -11.72
N LEU A 320 -24.13 -14.88 -11.76
CA LEU A 320 -22.83 -14.69 -12.42
C LEU A 320 -23.02 -14.28 -13.88
N SER A 321 -23.74 -15.12 -14.63
CA SER A 321 -23.94 -14.91 -16.07
C SER A 321 -24.68 -13.62 -16.37
N GLY A 322 -25.76 -13.32 -15.63
CA GLY A 322 -26.57 -12.13 -15.83
C GLY A 322 -25.84 -10.83 -15.48
N LEU A 323 -25.27 -10.75 -14.27
CA LEU A 323 -24.60 -9.53 -13.80
C LEU A 323 -23.32 -9.25 -14.59
N LEU A 324 -22.44 -10.24 -14.73
CA LEU A 324 -21.13 -10.02 -15.35
C LEU A 324 -21.21 -9.88 -16.86
N SER A 325 -22.12 -10.59 -17.55
CA SER A 325 -22.29 -10.34 -19.00
C SER A 325 -22.86 -8.95 -19.28
N ARG A 326 -23.70 -8.41 -18.38
CA ARG A 326 -24.24 -7.05 -18.52
C ARG A 326 -23.17 -5.99 -18.34
N TYR A 327 -22.30 -6.17 -17.36
CA TYR A 327 -21.34 -5.15 -16.93
C TYR A 327 -19.88 -5.47 -17.28
N ALA A 328 -19.64 -6.43 -18.18
CA ALA A 328 -18.30 -6.80 -18.61
C ALA A 328 -17.48 -5.57 -19.05
N GLY A 329 -16.32 -5.38 -18.43
CA GLY A 329 -15.42 -4.26 -18.69
C GLY A 329 -15.89 -2.90 -18.14
N ARG A 330 -16.98 -2.84 -17.37
CA ARG A 330 -17.49 -1.59 -16.75
C ARG A 330 -16.92 -1.34 -15.37
N PHE A 331 -16.62 -2.39 -14.60
CA PHE A 331 -16.04 -2.28 -13.27
C PHE A 331 -14.62 -2.84 -13.29
N PRO A 332 -13.59 -2.02 -13.00
CA PRO A 332 -12.22 -2.52 -12.93
C PRO A 332 -12.05 -3.56 -11.81
N HIS A 333 -12.78 -3.40 -10.70
CA HIS A 333 -12.72 -4.29 -9.54
C HIS A 333 -14.09 -4.86 -9.22
N TYR A 334 -14.14 -6.12 -8.77
CA TYR A 334 -15.34 -6.74 -8.19
C TYR A 334 -15.05 -7.35 -6.82
N ASP A 335 -15.90 -7.05 -5.85
CA ASP A 335 -15.99 -7.86 -4.62
C ASP A 335 -16.87 -9.08 -4.95
N VAL A 336 -16.25 -10.26 -5.04
CA VAL A 336 -16.92 -11.44 -5.61
C VAL A 336 -17.91 -12.03 -4.62
N ASN A 337 -17.44 -12.40 -3.43
CA ASN A 337 -18.28 -12.92 -2.36
C ASN A 337 -17.87 -12.24 -1.06
N ASN A 338 -18.66 -11.24 -0.66
CA ASN A 338 -18.36 -10.38 0.47
C ASN A 338 -18.46 -11.15 1.81
N GLU A 339 -17.56 -10.84 2.74
CA GLU A 339 -17.60 -11.26 4.16
C GLU A 339 -17.62 -12.78 4.36
N MET A 340 -16.65 -13.47 3.78
CA MET A 340 -16.52 -14.93 3.85
C MET A 340 -15.93 -15.43 5.18
N LEU A 341 -15.29 -14.56 5.97
CA LEU A 341 -14.84 -14.89 7.33
C LEU A 341 -16.02 -14.94 8.30
N HIS A 342 -17.06 -14.12 8.09
CA HIS A 342 -18.25 -14.06 8.94
C HIS A 342 -19.45 -14.83 8.37
N GLY A 343 -19.53 -14.94 7.05
CA GLY A 343 -20.62 -15.54 6.31
C GLY A 343 -20.28 -16.88 5.67
N ARG A 344 -21.19 -17.85 5.77
CA ARG A 344 -20.99 -19.21 5.23
C ARG A 344 -22.13 -19.71 4.34
N PHE A 345 -23.09 -18.85 3.99
CA PHE A 345 -24.34 -19.26 3.36
C PHE A 345 -24.12 -20.17 2.13
N TYR A 346 -23.29 -19.73 1.18
CA TYR A 346 -23.03 -20.50 -0.03
C TYR A 346 -22.17 -21.75 0.23
N ARG A 347 -21.17 -21.65 1.11
CA ARG A 347 -20.31 -22.79 1.48
C ARG A 347 -21.14 -23.93 2.09
N ASP A 348 -21.99 -23.60 3.06
CA ASP A 348 -22.78 -24.60 3.79
C ASP A 348 -23.85 -25.27 2.91
N ARG A 349 -24.32 -24.58 1.86
CA ARG A 349 -25.39 -25.07 0.97
C ARG A 349 -24.87 -25.74 -0.30
N LEU A 350 -23.73 -25.29 -0.85
CA LEU A 350 -23.21 -25.73 -2.15
C LEU A 350 -21.92 -26.57 -2.03
N GLY A 351 -21.17 -26.40 -0.94
CA GLY A 351 -19.89 -27.08 -0.65
C GLY A 351 -18.69 -26.13 -0.64
N ASP A 352 -17.54 -26.65 -0.23
CA ASP A 352 -16.30 -25.86 -0.03
C ASP A 352 -15.77 -25.19 -1.30
N ASP A 353 -16.01 -25.77 -2.48
CA ASP A 353 -15.58 -25.19 -3.78
C ASP A 353 -16.48 -24.03 -4.26
N ALA A 354 -17.59 -23.73 -3.59
CA ALA A 354 -18.59 -22.78 -4.08
C ALA A 354 -18.00 -21.38 -4.35
N ALA A 355 -17.18 -20.87 -3.42
CA ALA A 355 -16.54 -19.56 -3.58
C ALA A 355 -15.48 -19.60 -4.69
N ALA A 356 -14.65 -20.64 -4.75
CA ALA A 356 -13.65 -20.76 -5.81
C ALA A 356 -14.30 -20.84 -7.21
N LEU A 357 -15.43 -21.53 -7.33
CA LEU A 357 -16.25 -21.55 -8.55
C LEU A 357 -16.75 -20.15 -8.93
N MET A 358 -17.22 -19.35 -7.97
CA MET A 358 -17.66 -17.98 -8.23
C MET A 358 -16.53 -17.13 -8.81
N PHE A 359 -15.32 -17.22 -8.25
CA PHE A 359 -14.15 -16.51 -8.78
C PHE A 359 -13.74 -17.00 -10.17
N ARG A 360 -13.71 -18.32 -10.41
CA ARG A 360 -13.37 -18.89 -11.73
C ARG A 360 -14.33 -18.43 -12.81
N GLU A 361 -15.63 -18.51 -12.54
CA GLU A 361 -16.65 -18.06 -13.49
C GLU A 361 -16.63 -16.54 -13.66
N ALA A 362 -16.36 -15.78 -12.59
CA ALA A 362 -16.23 -14.34 -12.69
C ALA A 362 -15.07 -13.93 -13.62
N ALA A 363 -13.90 -14.53 -13.44
CA ALA A 363 -12.74 -14.28 -14.29
C ALA A 363 -12.97 -14.74 -15.74
N ARG A 364 -13.79 -15.77 -15.97
CA ARG A 364 -14.16 -16.22 -17.31
C ARG A 364 -15.12 -15.25 -18.01
N LEU A 365 -16.06 -14.67 -17.27
CA LEU A 365 -17.09 -13.78 -17.81
C LEU A 365 -16.60 -12.34 -17.97
N ASP A 366 -15.73 -11.87 -17.09
CA ASP A 366 -15.07 -10.57 -17.20
C ASP A 366 -13.56 -10.69 -16.90
N PRO A 367 -12.74 -11.09 -17.89
CA PRO A 367 -11.30 -11.30 -17.70
C PRO A 367 -10.50 -10.01 -17.48
N GLY A 368 -11.11 -8.84 -17.68
CA GLY A 368 -10.46 -7.54 -17.47
C GLY A 368 -10.54 -7.05 -16.02
N ALA A 369 -11.46 -7.60 -15.23
CA ALA A 369 -11.69 -7.17 -13.86
C ALA A 369 -10.75 -7.87 -12.86
N GLN A 370 -10.25 -7.11 -11.89
CA GLN A 370 -9.57 -7.67 -10.72
C GLN A 370 -10.62 -8.13 -9.70
N LEU A 371 -10.48 -9.38 -9.24
CA LEU A 371 -11.44 -10.01 -8.33
C LEU A 371 -10.92 -9.97 -6.90
N PHE A 372 -11.69 -9.36 -6.01
CA PHE A 372 -11.33 -9.13 -4.62
C PHE A 372 -12.07 -10.11 -3.70
N VAL A 373 -11.32 -10.62 -2.72
CA VAL A 373 -11.91 -10.98 -1.42
C VAL A 373 -12.15 -9.67 -0.66
N ASN A 374 -13.23 -9.55 0.12
CA ASN A 374 -13.52 -8.34 0.88
C ASN A 374 -14.15 -8.70 2.22
N ASP A 375 -13.58 -8.18 3.32
CA ASP A 375 -13.96 -8.56 4.69
C ASP A 375 -13.65 -7.47 5.72
N TYR A 376 -14.32 -7.47 6.87
CA TYR A 376 -14.20 -6.43 7.91
C TYR A 376 -13.45 -6.90 9.16
N ASN A 377 -13.03 -5.93 9.99
CA ASN A 377 -12.30 -6.11 11.26
C ASN A 377 -10.89 -6.75 11.15
N VAL A 378 -10.47 -7.17 9.96
CA VAL A 378 -9.15 -7.81 9.73
C VAL A 378 -8.01 -6.89 10.19
N GLU A 379 -8.18 -5.58 10.04
CA GLU A 379 -7.24 -4.51 10.35
C GLU A 379 -7.33 -3.97 11.79
N CYS A 380 -8.27 -4.48 12.60
CA CYS A 380 -8.62 -3.89 13.90
C CYS A 380 -8.21 -4.76 15.11
N ALA A 381 -7.81 -6.02 14.90
CA ALA A 381 -7.48 -7.00 15.94
C ALA A 381 -8.52 -7.16 17.07
N ASN A 382 -9.79 -6.82 16.80
CA ASN A 382 -10.90 -6.84 17.76
C ASN A 382 -11.89 -7.99 17.50
N ASP A 383 -11.69 -8.78 16.44
CA ASP A 383 -12.58 -9.87 16.03
C ASP A 383 -11.79 -11.17 15.88
N PRO A 384 -12.03 -12.19 16.73
CA PRO A 384 -11.32 -13.46 16.62
C PRO A 384 -11.68 -14.25 15.36
N ASN A 385 -12.76 -13.90 14.64
CA ASN A 385 -13.12 -14.54 13.37
C ASN A 385 -12.40 -13.91 12.17
N ALA A 386 -11.96 -12.67 12.29
CA ALA A 386 -11.34 -11.91 11.23
C ALA A 386 -9.93 -11.45 11.65
N THR A 387 -8.97 -12.38 11.55
CA THR A 387 -7.54 -12.06 11.70
C THR A 387 -6.85 -12.12 10.34
N PRO A 388 -5.72 -11.41 10.16
CA PRO A 388 -4.94 -11.49 8.93
C PRO A 388 -4.60 -12.93 8.53
N GLU A 389 -4.27 -13.78 9.50
CA GLU A 389 -3.90 -15.19 9.28
C GLU A 389 -5.07 -16.01 8.73
N LYS A 390 -6.27 -15.87 9.33
CA LYS A 390 -7.48 -16.53 8.81
C LYS A 390 -7.85 -16.03 7.41
N TYR A 391 -7.61 -14.76 7.15
CA TYR A 391 -7.89 -14.20 5.84
C TYR A 391 -6.93 -14.74 4.78
N MET A 392 -5.65 -14.88 5.12
CA MET A 392 -4.65 -15.53 4.28
C MET A 392 -4.99 -17.00 4.02
N GLU A 393 -5.42 -17.76 5.03
CA GLU A 393 -5.87 -19.15 4.87
C GLU A 393 -7.05 -19.27 3.88
N LEU A 394 -8.00 -18.34 3.95
CA LEU A 394 -9.12 -18.25 3.01
C LEU A 394 -8.63 -17.96 1.58
N ILE A 395 -7.74 -16.98 1.40
CA ILE A 395 -7.16 -16.63 0.10
C ILE A 395 -6.43 -17.84 -0.50
N ASP A 396 -5.66 -18.56 0.30
CA ASP A 396 -4.93 -19.74 -0.14
C ASP A 396 -5.86 -20.90 -0.50
N ALA A 397 -6.96 -21.09 0.24
CA ALA A 397 -7.98 -22.08 -0.10
C ALA A 397 -8.65 -21.76 -1.45
N LEU A 398 -8.98 -20.49 -1.69
CA LEU A 398 -9.52 -20.03 -2.97
C LEU A 398 -8.54 -20.29 -4.11
N ARG A 399 -7.27 -19.91 -3.94
CA ARG A 399 -6.20 -20.13 -4.93
C ARG A 399 -5.98 -21.61 -5.23
N ARG A 400 -5.99 -22.49 -4.21
CA ARG A 400 -5.94 -23.95 -4.40
C ARG A 400 -7.13 -24.48 -5.19
N GLY A 401 -8.31 -23.87 -5.02
CA GLY A 401 -9.49 -24.11 -5.85
C GLY A 401 -9.41 -23.51 -7.26
N GLY A 402 -8.31 -22.86 -7.65
CA GLY A 402 -8.15 -22.23 -8.97
C GLY A 402 -8.85 -20.88 -9.12
N ALA A 403 -9.26 -20.24 -8.02
CA ALA A 403 -9.80 -18.88 -8.05
C ALA A 403 -8.72 -17.87 -8.49
N ALA A 404 -9.07 -17.00 -9.43
CA ALA A 404 -8.23 -15.88 -9.85
C ALA A 404 -8.37 -14.69 -8.89
N VAL A 405 -7.91 -14.85 -7.64
CA VAL A 405 -7.91 -13.75 -6.65
C VAL A 405 -6.90 -12.70 -7.08
N GLY A 406 -7.40 -11.50 -7.41
CA GLY A 406 -6.63 -10.37 -7.92
C GLY A 406 -6.28 -9.31 -6.87
N GLY A 407 -6.95 -9.31 -5.71
CA GLY A 407 -6.70 -8.34 -4.65
C GLY A 407 -7.33 -8.71 -3.30
N VAL A 408 -6.91 -8.00 -2.26
CA VAL A 408 -7.40 -8.16 -0.88
C VAL A 408 -8.08 -6.87 -0.43
N GLY A 409 -9.38 -6.94 -0.17
CA GLY A 409 -10.16 -5.86 0.41
C GLY A 409 -10.25 -6.01 1.93
N ILE A 410 -9.91 -4.94 2.65
CA ILE A 410 -10.23 -4.76 4.08
C ILE A 410 -11.22 -3.61 4.18
N GLN A 411 -12.36 -3.82 4.83
CA GLN A 411 -13.44 -2.83 4.79
C GLN A 411 -13.01 -1.50 5.42
N GLY A 412 -12.36 -1.48 6.59
CA GLY A 412 -11.96 -0.22 7.23
C GLY A 412 -13.08 0.42 8.02
N HIS A 413 -14.02 -0.35 8.55
CA HIS A 413 -15.03 0.14 9.50
C HIS A 413 -14.40 0.27 10.89
N VAL A 414 -13.71 1.38 11.13
CA VAL A 414 -12.87 1.53 12.32
C VAL A 414 -13.55 2.38 13.40
N SER A 415 -13.24 2.06 14.65
CA SER A 415 -13.43 2.92 15.82
C SER A 415 -12.18 2.78 16.68
N ASN A 416 -11.56 3.90 17.08
CA ASN A 416 -10.32 3.93 17.85
C ASN A 416 -9.15 3.22 17.12
N PRO A 417 -8.76 3.66 15.92
CA PRO A 417 -7.67 3.06 15.16
C PRO A 417 -6.36 3.07 15.94
N SER A 418 -5.60 1.98 15.82
CA SER A 418 -4.20 1.92 16.23
C SER A 418 -3.33 1.73 14.99
N GLY A 419 -2.44 2.69 14.74
CA GLY A 419 -1.53 2.62 13.59
C GLY A 419 -0.66 1.36 13.60
N GLU A 420 -0.18 0.94 14.78
CA GLU A 420 0.62 -0.28 14.93
C GLU A 420 -0.17 -1.55 14.57
N VAL A 421 -1.44 -1.63 14.96
CA VAL A 421 -2.31 -2.78 14.67
C VAL A 421 -2.64 -2.83 13.17
N ILE A 422 -2.98 -1.68 12.58
CA ILE A 422 -3.27 -1.58 11.15
C ILE A 422 -2.02 -1.94 10.35
N CYS A 423 -0.85 -1.41 10.72
CA CYS A 423 0.42 -1.70 10.08
C CYS A 423 0.77 -3.21 10.15
N ASP A 424 0.63 -3.85 11.32
CA ASP A 424 0.84 -5.30 11.47
C ASP A 424 -0.10 -6.13 10.57
N ALA A 425 -1.37 -5.75 10.49
CA ALA A 425 -2.33 -6.42 9.60
C ALA A 425 -1.96 -6.24 8.12
N LEU A 426 -1.56 -5.03 7.71
CA LEU A 426 -1.13 -4.74 6.35
C LEU A 426 0.15 -5.50 5.97
N ASP A 427 1.15 -5.52 6.87
CA ASP A 427 2.42 -6.23 6.68
C ASP A 427 2.18 -7.73 6.47
N LYS A 428 1.29 -8.34 7.28
CA LYS A 428 0.90 -9.74 7.14
C LYS A 428 0.20 -10.01 5.83
N LEU A 429 -0.84 -9.24 5.48
CA LEU A 429 -1.59 -9.41 4.24
C LEU A 429 -0.72 -9.18 2.99
N ALA A 430 0.29 -8.32 3.07
CA ALA A 430 1.22 -8.06 1.97
C ALA A 430 2.02 -9.30 1.55
N THR A 431 2.22 -10.27 2.46
CA THR A 431 2.91 -11.53 2.16
C THR A 431 2.16 -12.39 1.13
N THR A 432 0.87 -12.13 0.91
CA THR A 432 0.07 -12.81 -0.14
C THR A 432 0.51 -12.45 -1.57
N GLY A 433 1.30 -11.37 -1.71
CA GLY A 433 1.72 -10.80 -2.99
C GLY A 433 0.60 -10.07 -3.75
N LEU A 434 -0.58 -9.91 -3.14
CA LEU A 434 -1.73 -9.22 -3.74
C LEU A 434 -1.76 -7.73 -3.36
N PRO A 435 -2.29 -6.86 -4.24
CA PRO A 435 -2.60 -5.48 -3.86
C PRO A 435 -3.70 -5.46 -2.79
N ILE A 436 -3.49 -4.65 -1.75
CA ILE A 436 -4.47 -4.43 -0.68
C ILE A 436 -5.26 -3.15 -0.99
N TRP A 437 -6.56 -3.17 -0.76
CA TRP A 437 -7.41 -1.99 -0.78
C TRP A 437 -8.14 -1.85 0.55
N ILE A 438 -8.17 -0.63 1.09
CA ILE A 438 -9.21 -0.30 2.07
C ILE A 438 -10.46 0.05 1.28
N THR A 439 -11.52 -0.73 1.42
CA THR A 439 -12.63 -0.76 0.46
C THR A 439 -13.85 0.03 0.89
N GLU A 440 -14.03 0.25 2.20
CA GLU A 440 -15.24 0.79 2.84
C GLU A 440 -14.90 1.67 4.07
N LEU A 441 -13.82 2.45 4.00
CA LEU A 441 -13.31 3.20 5.15
C LEU A 441 -14.35 4.16 5.72
N ASP A 442 -14.64 4.01 7.00
CA ASP A 442 -15.29 5.04 7.81
C ASP A 442 -14.79 4.97 9.25
N VAL A 443 -14.75 6.14 9.89
CA VAL A 443 -14.28 6.30 11.26
C VAL A 443 -15.42 6.90 12.06
N SER A 444 -15.98 6.13 12.99
CA SER A 444 -17.08 6.58 13.84
C SER A 444 -16.53 7.05 15.18
N GLU A 445 -16.70 8.35 15.45
CA GLU A 445 -16.33 9.02 16.69
C GLU A 445 -17.16 10.32 16.84
N PRO A 446 -17.96 10.46 17.94
CA PRO A 446 -18.78 11.65 18.19
C PRO A 446 -18.01 12.98 18.27
N ASP A 447 -16.80 12.97 18.82
CA ASP A 447 -15.93 14.15 18.81
C ASP A 447 -15.28 14.31 17.43
N VAL A 448 -15.72 15.32 16.66
CA VAL A 448 -15.25 15.59 15.30
C VAL A 448 -13.72 15.79 15.24
N SER A 449 -13.11 16.34 16.29
CA SER A 449 -11.66 16.55 16.36
C SER A 449 -10.93 15.21 16.53
N LEU A 450 -11.38 14.37 17.45
CA LEU A 450 -10.82 13.02 17.63
C LEU A 450 -11.05 12.16 16.38
N ARG A 451 -12.23 12.24 15.76
CA ARG A 451 -12.51 11.60 14.47
C ARG A 451 -11.54 12.02 13.38
N ALA A 452 -11.15 13.29 13.35
CA ALA A 452 -10.17 13.80 12.39
C ALA A 452 -8.78 13.18 12.63
N ASP A 453 -8.35 13.09 13.90
CA ASP A 453 -7.10 12.45 14.28
C ASP A 453 -7.11 10.95 13.93
N ASP A 454 -8.20 10.24 14.24
CA ASP A 454 -8.39 8.83 13.95
C ASP A 454 -8.38 8.55 12.43
N LEU A 455 -9.09 9.37 11.64
CA LEU A 455 -9.06 9.27 10.19
C LEU A 455 -7.64 9.49 9.63
N GLU A 456 -6.88 10.44 10.18
CA GLU A 456 -5.49 10.65 9.77
C GLU A 456 -4.61 9.43 10.04
N VAL A 457 -4.78 8.73 11.17
CA VAL A 457 -4.04 7.50 11.47
C VAL A 457 -4.25 6.48 10.35
N VAL A 458 -5.50 6.11 10.07
CA VAL A 458 -5.80 5.06 9.06
C VAL A 458 -5.30 5.45 7.68
N LEU A 459 -5.55 6.70 7.26
CA LEU A 459 -5.15 7.18 5.94
C LEU A 459 -3.63 7.23 5.78
N ARG A 460 -2.88 7.60 6.83
CA ARG A 460 -1.41 7.61 6.76
C ARG A 460 -0.83 6.21 6.69
N GLU A 461 -1.33 5.26 7.47
CA GLU A 461 -0.88 3.86 7.37
C GLU A 461 -1.18 3.30 5.98
N ALA A 462 -2.39 3.51 5.48
CA ALA A 462 -2.78 3.09 4.13
C ALA A 462 -1.87 3.70 3.05
N TYR A 463 -1.62 5.01 3.11
CA TYR A 463 -0.81 5.70 2.11
C TYR A 463 0.69 5.37 2.19
N ALA A 464 1.20 5.09 3.39
CA ALA A 464 2.60 4.77 3.61
C ALA A 464 2.94 3.32 3.22
N HIS A 465 1.97 2.42 3.32
CA HIS A 465 2.21 1.00 3.14
C HIS A 465 2.33 0.59 1.66
N PRO A 466 3.44 -0.04 1.22
CA PRO A 466 3.74 -0.26 -0.20
C PRO A 466 2.85 -1.29 -0.91
N ALA A 467 2.13 -2.14 -0.17
CA ALA A 467 1.16 -3.09 -0.72
C ALA A 467 -0.26 -2.51 -0.85
N VAL A 468 -0.53 -1.37 -0.20
CA VAL A 468 -1.83 -0.71 -0.33
C VAL A 468 -1.88 0.04 -1.65
N ALA A 469 -2.88 -0.31 -2.46
CA ALA A 469 -3.06 0.17 -3.81
C ALA A 469 -4.26 1.13 -3.95
N GLY A 470 -5.03 1.37 -2.89
CA GLY A 470 -6.09 2.36 -2.87
C GLY A 470 -6.93 2.34 -1.60
N VAL A 471 -7.68 3.42 -1.40
CA VAL A 471 -8.62 3.60 -0.28
C VAL A 471 -9.96 4.07 -0.85
N VAL A 472 -11.06 3.55 -0.35
CA VAL A 472 -12.41 4.05 -0.64
C VAL A 472 -13.18 4.17 0.64
N LEU A 473 -13.82 5.33 0.83
CA LEU A 473 -14.63 5.61 2.00
C LEU A 473 -16.06 5.11 1.84
N TRP A 474 -16.71 4.63 2.90
CA TRP A 474 -18.11 4.20 2.85
C TRP A 474 -19.09 5.34 3.09
N GLY A 475 -18.98 6.36 2.23
CA GLY A 475 -19.72 7.60 2.26
C GLY A 475 -18.96 8.70 2.98
N PHE A 476 -19.52 9.92 2.98
CA PHE A 476 -18.92 11.05 3.69
C PHE A 476 -19.91 12.10 4.23
N MET A 477 -21.21 12.01 3.93
CA MET A 477 -22.16 13.10 4.21
C MET A 477 -23.11 12.78 5.37
N GLN A 478 -23.24 13.72 6.31
CA GLN A 478 -24.08 13.58 7.50
C GLN A 478 -25.54 13.32 7.12
N GLY A 479 -26.18 12.38 7.81
CA GLY A 479 -27.55 11.95 7.50
C GLY A 479 -27.66 11.12 6.21
N ARG A 480 -26.54 10.78 5.57
CA ARG A 480 -26.43 9.87 4.42
C ARG A 480 -25.41 8.74 4.65
N MET A 481 -24.77 8.70 5.82
CA MET A 481 -23.90 7.61 6.26
C MET A 481 -24.72 6.47 6.86
N TRP A 482 -24.23 5.23 6.72
CA TRP A 482 -24.79 4.07 7.42
C TRP A 482 -24.40 4.02 8.91
N ARG A 483 -23.18 4.48 9.25
CA ARG A 483 -22.71 4.66 10.63
C ARG A 483 -22.94 6.10 11.10
N GLN A 484 -23.34 6.23 12.35
CA GLN A 484 -23.40 7.52 13.03
C GLN A 484 -22.00 8.06 13.28
N ASP A 485 -21.91 9.38 13.38
CA ASP A 485 -20.68 10.08 13.74
C ASP A 485 -19.48 9.75 12.84
N ALA A 486 -19.72 9.49 11.55
CA ALA A 486 -18.68 9.17 10.57
C ALA A 486 -18.60 10.14 9.38
N SER A 487 -19.31 11.27 9.44
CA SER A 487 -19.36 12.22 8.32
C SER A 487 -18.13 13.13 8.23
N LEU A 488 -17.73 13.44 7.00
CA LEU A 488 -16.73 14.46 6.67
C LEU A 488 -17.35 15.80 6.28
N VAL A 489 -18.60 15.73 5.78
CA VAL A 489 -19.40 16.87 5.36
C VAL A 489 -20.71 16.83 6.13
N ASP A 490 -21.09 17.94 6.74
CA ASP A 490 -22.32 18.08 7.50
C ASP A 490 -23.54 18.21 6.56
N ALA A 491 -24.74 18.09 7.11
CA ALA A 491 -25.97 18.00 6.31
C ALA A 491 -26.25 19.29 5.50
N ASP A 492 -25.66 20.42 5.88
CA ASP A 492 -25.77 21.70 5.18
C ASP A 492 -24.67 21.91 4.11
N GLY A 493 -23.76 20.94 3.92
CA GLY A 493 -22.64 21.00 2.99
C GLY A 493 -21.34 21.55 3.60
N THR A 494 -21.34 21.91 4.89
CA THR A 494 -20.11 22.36 5.57
C THR A 494 -19.12 21.21 5.72
N VAL A 495 -17.88 21.40 5.27
CA VAL A 495 -16.80 20.44 5.50
C VAL A 495 -16.34 20.56 6.94
N ASN A 496 -16.54 19.52 7.75
CA ASN A 496 -16.17 19.52 9.16
C ASN A 496 -14.67 19.21 9.35
N GLU A 497 -14.18 19.17 10.59
CA GLU A 497 -12.75 19.01 10.87
C GLU A 497 -12.16 17.71 10.31
N ALA A 498 -12.91 16.61 10.34
CA ALA A 498 -12.48 15.33 9.74
C ALA A 498 -12.40 15.44 8.21
N GLY A 499 -13.36 16.11 7.57
CA GLY A 499 -13.30 16.39 6.13
C GLY A 499 -12.14 17.31 5.75
N GLN A 500 -11.88 18.34 6.57
CA GLN A 500 -10.74 19.24 6.37
C GLN A 500 -9.41 18.50 6.54
N ARG A 501 -9.33 17.51 7.44
CA ARG A 501 -8.17 16.63 7.59
C ARG A 501 -7.89 15.83 6.33
N LEU A 502 -8.91 15.19 5.74
CA LEU A 502 -8.78 14.47 4.46
C LEU A 502 -8.25 15.40 3.36
N VAL A 503 -8.86 16.59 3.20
CA VAL A 503 -8.45 17.57 2.19
C VAL A 503 -7.00 18.02 2.40
N ASN A 504 -6.59 18.23 3.66
CA ASN A 504 -5.23 18.63 4.00
C ASN A 504 -4.22 17.52 3.71
N LEU A 505 -4.53 16.26 4.02
CA LEU A 505 -3.69 15.12 3.69
C LEU A 505 -3.52 14.97 2.18
N ARG A 506 -4.61 15.09 1.42
CA ARG A 506 -4.56 15.03 -0.05
C ARG A 506 -3.66 16.12 -0.63
N ARG A 507 -3.70 17.34 -0.07
CA ARG A 507 -2.78 18.42 -0.43
C ARG A 507 -1.33 18.13 0.00
N GLU A 508 -1.12 17.61 1.20
CA GLU A 508 0.20 17.19 1.70
C GLU A 508 0.83 16.11 0.81
N TRP A 509 0.00 15.26 0.22
CA TRP A 509 0.38 14.19 -0.70
C TRP A 509 0.48 14.65 -2.15
N THR A 510 0.85 15.91 -2.36
CA THR A 510 1.22 16.44 -3.68
C THR A 510 2.62 17.04 -3.62
N SER A 511 3.25 17.19 -4.78
CA SER A 511 4.64 17.64 -4.88
C SER A 511 4.75 18.96 -5.65
N ASP A 512 5.37 19.98 -5.04
CA ASP A 512 5.82 21.23 -5.70
C ASP A 512 7.31 21.40 -5.35
N ALA A 513 8.18 21.27 -6.35
CA ALA A 513 9.62 21.42 -6.20
C ALA A 513 10.13 22.59 -7.03
N ARG A 514 11.10 23.35 -6.49
CA ARG A 514 11.67 24.53 -7.15
C ARG A 514 13.17 24.56 -6.95
N GLY A 515 13.88 25.09 -7.95
CA GLY A 515 15.31 25.34 -7.85
C GLY A 515 15.88 25.80 -9.18
N THR A 516 17.13 25.45 -9.43
CA THR A 516 17.87 25.78 -10.65
C THR A 516 18.52 24.55 -11.23
N ILE A 517 18.75 24.55 -12.54
CA ILE A 517 19.58 23.54 -13.21
C ILE A 517 21.02 23.66 -12.70
N ASP A 518 21.61 22.55 -12.28
CA ASP A 518 22.98 22.48 -11.77
C ASP A 518 24.04 22.61 -12.88
N GLY A 519 25.33 22.57 -12.51
CA GLY A 519 26.44 22.69 -13.46
C GLY A 519 26.55 21.52 -14.44
N ASP A 520 25.93 20.38 -14.12
CA ASP A 520 25.90 19.16 -14.92
C ASP A 520 24.61 19.07 -15.77
N GLY A 521 23.79 20.12 -15.79
CA GLY A 521 22.54 20.15 -16.55
C GLY A 521 21.37 19.42 -15.88
N ASN A 522 21.43 19.12 -14.58
CA ASN A 522 20.40 18.36 -13.90
C ASN A 522 19.54 19.22 -12.96
N PHE A 523 18.29 18.79 -12.77
CA PHE A 523 17.47 19.20 -11.64
C PHE A 523 17.00 17.96 -10.88
N ARG A 524 17.27 17.92 -9.58
CA ARG A 524 16.93 16.79 -8.71
C ARG A 524 15.82 17.19 -7.77
N PHE A 525 14.79 16.35 -7.69
CA PHE A 525 13.69 16.56 -6.74
C PHE A 525 13.13 15.22 -6.24
N ARG A 526 12.15 15.30 -5.34
CA ARG A 526 11.35 14.15 -4.91
C ARG A 526 9.89 14.48 -5.05
N GLY A 527 9.11 13.47 -5.37
CA GLY A 527 7.67 13.58 -5.41
C GLY A 527 6.98 12.24 -5.27
N TYR A 528 5.69 12.31 -5.02
CA TYR A 528 4.78 11.16 -5.01
C TYR A 528 4.58 10.59 -6.42
N HIS A 529 4.03 9.39 -6.53
CA HIS A 529 3.80 8.81 -7.85
C HIS A 529 2.70 9.57 -8.60
N GLY A 530 2.88 9.73 -9.91
CA GLY A 530 1.90 10.31 -10.80
C GLY A 530 2.48 11.24 -11.84
N THR A 531 1.63 12.09 -12.40
CA THR A 531 1.96 12.93 -13.54
C THR A 531 2.42 14.31 -13.08
N TYR A 532 3.44 14.84 -13.74
CA TYR A 532 4.10 16.09 -13.40
C TYR A 532 4.20 17.00 -14.61
N VAL A 533 4.22 18.31 -14.35
CA VAL A 533 4.69 19.32 -15.29
C VAL A 533 5.94 19.97 -14.74
N VAL A 534 7.01 20.00 -15.54
CA VAL A 534 8.19 20.82 -15.30
C VAL A 534 8.12 22.08 -16.13
N GLN A 535 8.29 23.24 -15.49
CA GLN A 535 8.52 24.52 -16.12
C GLN A 535 9.99 24.92 -15.96
N VAL A 536 10.67 25.15 -17.07
CA VAL A 536 12.02 25.71 -17.11
C VAL A 536 11.95 27.16 -17.59
N THR A 537 12.55 28.09 -16.85
CA THR A 537 12.60 29.51 -17.17
C THR A 537 14.05 29.91 -17.44
N MET A 538 14.34 30.17 -18.72
CA MET A 538 15.64 30.58 -19.25
C MET A 538 15.60 32.05 -19.64
N ALA A 539 16.76 32.66 -19.90
CA ALA A 539 16.83 34.02 -20.43
C ALA A 539 16.09 34.19 -21.77
N THR A 540 16.03 33.12 -22.56
CA THR A 540 15.41 33.07 -23.89
C THR A 540 13.90 32.82 -23.86
N GLY A 541 13.33 32.41 -22.72
CA GLY A 541 11.89 32.10 -22.62
C GLY A 541 11.55 31.04 -21.56
N LYS A 542 10.31 30.54 -21.63
CA LYS A 542 9.80 29.47 -20.77
C LYS A 542 9.50 28.22 -21.59
N MET A 543 9.76 27.05 -21.01
CA MET A 543 9.43 25.75 -21.57
C MET A 543 8.62 24.95 -20.55
N LEU A 544 7.66 24.16 -21.03
CA LEU A 544 6.85 23.24 -20.25
C LEU A 544 6.99 21.82 -20.81
N LYS A 545 7.21 20.83 -19.95
CA LYS A 545 7.20 19.41 -20.30
C LYS A 545 6.43 18.60 -19.27
N THR A 546 5.78 17.54 -19.72
CA THR A 546 5.07 16.58 -18.88
C THR A 546 5.88 15.31 -18.75
N PHE A 547 5.86 14.68 -17.57
CA PHE A 547 6.48 13.38 -17.33
C PHE A 547 5.77 12.64 -16.19
N THR A 548 6.03 11.34 -16.07
CA THR A 548 5.44 10.49 -15.04
C THR A 548 6.51 10.01 -14.06
N VAL A 549 6.14 9.93 -12.78
CA VAL A 549 6.95 9.29 -11.74
C VAL A 549 6.25 8.01 -11.29
N ASP A 550 6.73 6.87 -11.77
CA ASP A 550 6.19 5.55 -11.44
C ASP A 550 6.82 4.93 -10.20
N LYS A 551 6.23 3.86 -9.66
CA LYS A 551 6.80 3.06 -8.56
C LYS A 551 8.15 2.45 -9.00
N GLY A 552 9.12 2.36 -8.09
CA GLY A 552 10.42 1.78 -8.41
C GLY A 552 11.50 1.95 -7.35
N ASP A 553 12.57 1.18 -7.49
CA ASP A 553 13.59 0.99 -6.46
C ASP A 553 14.94 1.67 -6.76
N THR A 554 15.01 2.48 -7.80
CA THR A 554 16.20 3.27 -8.17
C THR A 554 15.81 4.73 -8.42
N SER A 555 16.81 5.62 -8.50
CA SER A 555 16.57 6.99 -8.92
C SER A 555 16.02 7.00 -10.34
N LEU A 556 14.91 7.72 -10.54
CA LEU A 556 14.31 7.87 -11.87
C LEU A 556 15.06 8.97 -12.61
N VAL A 557 15.68 8.64 -13.73
CA VAL A 557 16.43 9.60 -14.55
C VAL A 557 15.65 9.82 -15.84
N LEU A 558 15.29 11.07 -16.13
CA LEU A 558 14.46 11.44 -17.28
C LEU A 558 15.19 12.49 -18.11
N ASP A 559 15.35 12.22 -19.40
CA ASP A 559 15.94 13.17 -20.33
C ASP A 559 14.88 14.19 -20.78
N MET A 560 15.18 15.46 -20.52
CA MET A 560 14.36 16.62 -20.83
C MET A 560 15.04 17.41 -21.95
N GLU A 561 14.83 16.99 -23.20
CA GLU A 561 15.33 17.74 -24.36
C GLU A 561 14.77 19.18 -24.33
N ILE A 562 15.64 20.19 -24.39
CA ILE A 562 15.25 21.60 -24.46
C ILE A 562 15.47 22.13 -25.87
#